data_AF-A0A1E4AFV5-F1
#
_entry.id   AF-A0A1E4AFV5-F1
#
_cell.length_a   1.000
_cell.length_b   1.000
_cell.length_c   1.000
_cell.angle_alpha   90.00
_cell.angle_beta   90.00
_cell.angle_gamma   90.00
#
_symmetry.space_group_name_H-M   'P 1'
#
loop_
_entity.id
_entity.type
_entity.pdbx_description
1 polymer ?
#
loop_
_entity_poly.entity_id
_entity_poly.type
_entity_poly.pdbx_seq_one_letter_code
_entity_poly.pdbx_strand_id
1 'polypeptide(L)'
;MSLSSAHREAKEFLVNEKQFHLGFLPTEQSNPKTKELDKVFRRNVSEGVGLLMRVDQDVLLMARSVLAGKEFAALVDTGTKAVLAGKRIVFSGCGATGRLSILLESMWRRYFRDLQAENQGIYEKLRFLEDRVFSIMTGGDYALIRSVEFFEDYASFGRQQVKELNIGRGDVLVAITEGGETSSVLGTVSESVERQANVFLLFNNPADLLAAYIERSRRAIEDPAVTCLDLYCGPMGLAGSTRLQATTSEQLIAGAAMEQILINCLKSLLPEQEIEALGIAGIDYSEAFADLLESLDSASNRETLASYILLEKSIYEQGGLVTYFGNEYLLDIFTDTTERAPTFMIPPFRKNDDFQSPVSWAFVKNPLFPTAEAWKHTLGRSPRCLDWDQNRYLALGASETIAANPPKLNDREIVRFTIGSEPDPARYGRLPNLAVGILADKDIENGHYGAFQKAFQARASVYQRSTVLYLGSRQEIAREGFVMNCSPRRSPLRIMEHMAVKLVLNTISTGTMVLMGRVTSNWMSWVEVSNKKLKDRGIRLIAEITNRSYEDACYRLHESLEELRQVQNPHGERISPVQYTIQKLMHHEVE
;
A
#
# COMPACT_ATOMS: atom_id res chain seq x y z
N MET A 1 -10.98 -44.75 -15.58
CA MET A 1 -10.35 -44.26 -14.34
C MET A 1 -11.01 -42.94 -13.98
N SER A 2 -11.50 -42.73 -12.76
CA SER A 2 -12.05 -41.43 -12.38
C SER A 2 -10.90 -40.42 -12.34
N LEU A 3 -11.08 -39.25 -12.97
CA LEU A 3 -10.14 -38.12 -12.86
C LEU A 3 -9.86 -37.83 -11.38
N SER A 4 -8.60 -37.53 -11.02
CA SER A 4 -8.25 -37.13 -9.64
C SER A 4 -9.01 -35.88 -9.21
N SER A 5 -9.11 -35.60 -7.90
CA SER A 5 -9.78 -34.39 -7.42
C SER A 5 -9.13 -33.14 -8.02
N ALA A 6 -7.79 -33.11 -8.03
CA ALA A 6 -6.99 -32.06 -8.66
C ALA A 6 -7.40 -31.78 -10.13
N HIS A 7 -7.54 -32.82 -10.96
CA HIS A 7 -7.90 -32.63 -12.38
C HIS A 7 -9.31 -32.08 -12.59
N ARG A 8 -10.26 -32.44 -11.71
CA ARG A 8 -11.62 -31.89 -11.76
C ARG A 8 -11.62 -30.42 -11.35
N GLU A 9 -10.93 -30.07 -10.26
CA GLU A 9 -10.77 -28.69 -9.79
C GLU A 9 -10.07 -27.81 -10.85
N ALA A 10 -9.03 -28.33 -11.51
CA ALA A 10 -8.35 -27.64 -12.61
C ALA A 10 -9.28 -27.37 -13.80
N LYS A 11 -10.06 -28.38 -14.22
CA LYS A 11 -11.02 -28.24 -15.32
C LYS A 11 -12.13 -27.25 -14.99
N GLU A 12 -12.63 -27.28 -13.76
CA GLU A 12 -13.63 -26.33 -13.27
C GLU A 12 -13.11 -24.89 -13.36
N PHE A 13 -11.88 -24.65 -12.91
CA PHE A 13 -11.24 -23.35 -12.98
C PHE A 13 -11.11 -22.84 -14.43
N LEU A 14 -10.57 -23.68 -15.33
CA LEU A 14 -10.37 -23.35 -16.73
C LEU A 14 -11.68 -22.97 -17.47
N VAL A 15 -12.79 -23.63 -17.11
CA VAL A 15 -14.06 -23.47 -17.82
C VAL A 15 -14.93 -22.37 -17.20
N ASN A 16 -15.02 -22.30 -15.87
CA ASN A 16 -16.04 -21.52 -15.17
C ASN A 16 -15.51 -20.25 -14.49
N GLU A 17 -14.19 -20.11 -14.28
CA GLU A 17 -13.61 -18.99 -13.52
C GLU A 17 -12.94 -17.92 -14.41
N LYS A 18 -13.36 -17.83 -15.67
CA LYS A 18 -12.76 -16.95 -16.70
C LYS A 18 -12.74 -15.47 -16.35
N GLN A 19 -13.67 -15.00 -15.50
CA GLN A 19 -13.71 -13.61 -15.04
C GLN A 19 -12.49 -13.20 -14.18
N PHE A 20 -11.71 -14.17 -13.71
CA PHE A 20 -10.49 -13.96 -12.93
C PHE A 20 -9.21 -14.13 -13.77
N HIS A 21 -9.33 -14.41 -15.07
CA HIS A 21 -8.20 -14.51 -16.00
C HIS A 21 -7.73 -13.11 -16.42
N LEU A 22 -7.06 -12.41 -15.51
CA LEU A 22 -6.70 -11.00 -15.65
C LEU A 22 -5.31 -10.78 -16.26
N GLY A 23 -4.63 -11.85 -16.71
CA GLY A 23 -3.26 -11.76 -17.24
C GLY A 23 -3.08 -10.89 -18.49
N PHE A 24 -4.16 -10.52 -19.17
CA PHE A 24 -4.12 -9.58 -20.28
C PHE A 24 -3.96 -8.12 -19.82
N LEU A 25 -4.28 -7.82 -18.54
CA LEU A 25 -4.12 -6.47 -17.99
C LEU A 25 -2.63 -6.12 -17.84
N PRO A 26 -2.20 -4.93 -18.30
CA PRO A 26 -0.81 -4.50 -18.15
C PRO A 26 -0.28 -4.56 -16.72
N THR A 27 -1.10 -4.27 -15.69
CA THR A 27 -0.68 -4.39 -14.28
C THR A 27 -0.31 -5.82 -13.85
N GLU A 28 -0.77 -6.84 -14.58
CA GLU A 28 -0.49 -8.26 -14.37
C GLU A 28 0.62 -8.82 -15.28
N GLN A 29 1.18 -8.00 -16.19
CA GLN A 29 2.22 -8.39 -17.14
C GLN A 29 3.64 -8.12 -16.58
N SER A 30 4.63 -8.77 -17.18
CA SER A 30 6.05 -8.51 -16.90
C SER A 30 6.48 -7.17 -17.46
N ASN A 31 7.22 -6.38 -16.68
CA ASN A 31 7.84 -5.17 -17.19
C ASN A 31 9.13 -5.51 -17.97
N PRO A 32 9.27 -5.09 -19.23
CA PRO A 32 10.44 -5.38 -20.04
C PRO A 32 11.74 -4.77 -19.49
N LYS A 33 11.67 -3.64 -18.78
CA LYS A 33 12.83 -2.96 -18.19
C LYS A 33 13.46 -3.77 -17.06
N THR A 34 12.70 -4.64 -16.40
CA THR A 34 13.15 -5.37 -15.22
C THR A 34 13.22 -6.88 -15.44
N LYS A 35 13.10 -7.40 -16.66
CA LYS A 35 13.03 -8.86 -16.93
C LYS A 35 14.17 -9.68 -16.29
N GLU A 36 15.34 -9.10 -16.04
CA GLU A 36 16.46 -9.79 -15.38
C GLU A 36 16.72 -9.30 -13.95
N LEU A 37 15.70 -8.76 -13.27
CA LEU A 37 15.81 -8.13 -11.95
C LEU A 37 16.55 -9.02 -10.94
N ASP A 38 16.15 -10.28 -10.81
CA ASP A 38 16.80 -11.23 -9.90
C ASP A 38 18.29 -11.47 -10.21
N LYS A 39 18.65 -11.61 -11.49
CA LYS A 39 20.04 -11.79 -11.93
C LYS A 39 20.87 -10.54 -11.66
N VAL A 40 20.31 -9.35 -11.92
CA VAL A 40 20.99 -8.08 -11.68
C VAL A 40 21.24 -7.89 -10.18
N PHE A 41 20.24 -8.11 -9.33
CA PHE A 41 20.40 -8.06 -7.87
C PHE A 41 21.46 -9.04 -7.35
N ARG A 42 21.50 -10.27 -7.86
CA ARG A 42 22.53 -11.26 -7.49
C ARG A 42 23.94 -10.82 -7.90
N ARG A 43 24.08 -10.13 -9.04
CA ARG A 43 25.37 -9.64 -9.54
C ARG A 43 25.82 -8.39 -8.80
N ASN A 44 24.95 -7.41 -8.65
CA ASN A 44 25.21 -6.13 -8.02
C ASN A 44 23.90 -5.52 -7.48
N VAL A 45 23.79 -5.44 -6.15
CA VAL A 45 22.59 -4.94 -5.47
C VAL A 45 22.30 -3.48 -5.81
N SER A 46 23.33 -2.62 -5.93
CA SER A 46 23.19 -1.21 -6.28
C SER A 46 22.67 -1.00 -7.70
N GLU A 47 23.10 -1.83 -8.66
CA GLU A 47 22.50 -1.87 -10.01
C GLU A 47 21.05 -2.34 -9.98
N GLY A 48 20.74 -3.35 -9.15
CA GLY A 48 19.37 -3.85 -8.95
C GLY A 48 18.43 -2.78 -8.42
N VAL A 49 18.89 -2.00 -7.44
CA VAL A 49 18.19 -0.82 -6.92
C VAL A 49 17.89 0.17 -8.04
N GLY A 50 18.90 0.57 -8.83
CA GLY A 50 18.69 1.49 -9.95
C GLY A 50 17.73 0.95 -11.02
N LEU A 51 17.67 -0.37 -11.21
CA LEU A 51 16.74 -0.99 -12.15
C LEU A 51 15.28 -0.86 -11.69
N LEU A 52 15.00 -1.04 -10.40
CA LEU A 52 13.66 -0.84 -9.82
C LEU A 52 13.21 0.62 -9.95
N MET A 53 14.08 1.55 -9.53
CA MET A 53 13.78 2.98 -9.50
C MET A 53 13.55 3.56 -10.89
N ARG A 54 14.19 3.00 -11.92
CA ARG A 54 14.00 3.43 -13.31
C ARG A 54 12.55 3.26 -13.80
N VAL A 55 11.79 2.33 -13.23
CA VAL A 55 10.39 2.13 -13.63
C VAL A 55 9.50 3.29 -13.15
N ASP A 56 9.85 3.93 -12.04
CA ASP A 56 9.09 5.09 -11.54
C ASP A 56 9.19 6.32 -12.46
N GLN A 57 10.13 6.33 -13.42
CA GLN A 57 10.16 7.34 -14.49
C GLN A 57 8.93 7.26 -15.41
N ASP A 58 8.31 6.08 -15.56
CA ASP A 58 7.07 5.96 -16.33
C ASP A 58 5.89 6.62 -15.59
N VAL A 59 5.93 6.62 -14.25
CA VAL A 59 4.96 7.36 -13.42
C VAL A 59 5.09 8.87 -13.67
N LEU A 60 6.32 9.40 -13.80
CA LEU A 60 6.54 10.81 -14.10
C LEU A 60 5.95 11.21 -15.46
N LEU A 61 6.11 10.38 -16.49
CA LEU A 61 5.54 10.64 -17.82
C LEU A 61 4.01 10.68 -17.77
N MET A 62 3.40 9.70 -17.10
CA MET A 62 1.95 9.66 -16.87
C MET A 62 1.50 10.90 -16.07
N ALA A 63 2.20 11.24 -14.99
CA ALA A 63 1.82 12.34 -14.11
C ALA A 63 1.81 13.69 -14.82
N ARG A 64 2.79 13.97 -15.68
CA ARG A 64 2.80 15.19 -16.51
C ARG A 64 1.54 15.33 -17.37
N SER A 65 1.07 14.23 -17.95
CA SER A 65 -0.15 14.21 -18.76
C SER A 65 -1.39 14.40 -17.91
N VAL A 66 -1.53 13.63 -16.82
CA VAL A 66 -2.73 13.63 -15.97
C VAL A 66 -2.90 14.95 -15.22
N LEU A 67 -1.82 15.51 -14.65
CA LEU A 67 -1.86 16.78 -13.92
C LEU A 67 -2.27 17.97 -14.82
N ALA A 68 -1.99 17.89 -16.12
CA ALA A 68 -2.41 18.89 -17.11
C ALA A 68 -3.82 18.63 -17.67
N GLY A 69 -4.43 17.48 -17.34
CA GLY A 69 -5.71 17.02 -17.88
C GLY A 69 -6.93 17.75 -17.31
N LYS A 70 -8.01 17.79 -18.09
CA LYS A 70 -9.27 18.43 -17.68
C LYS A 70 -9.95 17.67 -16.54
N GLU A 71 -9.77 16.35 -16.46
CA GLU A 71 -10.33 15.48 -15.43
C GLU A 71 -9.69 15.76 -14.06
N PHE A 72 -8.37 15.97 -14.03
CA PHE A 72 -7.66 16.42 -12.83
C PHE A 72 -8.12 17.82 -12.39
N ALA A 73 -8.23 18.76 -13.33
CA ALA A 73 -8.75 20.10 -13.05
C ALA A 73 -10.19 20.05 -12.51
N ALA A 74 -11.04 19.18 -13.05
CA ALA A 74 -12.41 18.97 -12.58
C ALA A 74 -12.46 18.39 -11.17
N LEU A 75 -11.55 17.46 -10.82
CA LEU A 75 -11.41 16.94 -9.46
C LEU A 75 -11.06 18.06 -8.47
N VAL A 76 -10.06 18.88 -8.80
CA VAL A 76 -9.64 20.00 -7.96
C VAL A 76 -10.77 21.02 -7.78
N ASP A 77 -11.40 21.47 -8.87
CA ASP A 77 -12.49 22.46 -8.81
C ASP A 77 -13.71 21.93 -8.04
N THR A 78 -14.13 20.70 -8.30
CA THR A 78 -15.27 20.08 -7.62
C THR A 78 -14.96 19.89 -6.13
N GLY A 79 -13.75 19.42 -5.80
CA GLY A 79 -13.29 19.26 -4.42
C GLY A 79 -13.23 20.58 -3.66
N THR A 80 -12.68 21.64 -4.26
CA THR A 80 -12.64 22.99 -3.68
C THR A 80 -14.05 23.49 -3.38
N LYS A 81 -14.97 23.41 -4.35
CA LYS A 81 -16.37 23.83 -4.18
C LYS A 81 -17.07 23.04 -3.08
N ALA A 82 -16.88 21.72 -3.05
CA ALA A 82 -17.46 20.85 -2.04
C ALA A 82 -16.99 21.24 -0.63
N VAL A 83 -15.67 21.37 -0.42
CA VAL A 83 -15.09 21.73 0.88
C VAL A 83 -15.57 23.12 1.35
N LEU A 84 -15.56 24.13 0.46
CA LEU A 84 -16.07 25.46 0.78
C LEU A 84 -17.57 25.49 1.09
N ALA A 85 -18.36 24.59 0.49
CA ALA A 85 -19.77 24.39 0.79
C ALA A 85 -20.02 23.53 2.06
N GLY A 86 -18.97 23.17 2.81
CA GLY A 86 -19.06 22.33 4.00
C GLY A 86 -19.36 20.85 3.69
N LYS A 87 -19.13 20.40 2.45
CA LYS A 87 -19.22 19.00 2.04
C LYS A 87 -17.88 18.30 2.23
N ARG A 88 -17.86 16.99 2.01
CA ARG A 88 -16.70 16.12 2.30
C ARG A 88 -16.10 15.56 1.03
N ILE A 89 -14.80 15.32 1.08
CA ILE A 89 -14.07 14.47 0.15
C ILE A 89 -13.84 13.13 0.84
N VAL A 90 -14.14 12.03 0.15
CA VAL A 90 -13.96 10.68 0.66
C VAL A 90 -13.07 9.90 -0.31
N PHE A 91 -11.89 9.50 0.14
CA PHE A 91 -11.03 8.58 -0.60
C PHE A 91 -11.43 7.14 -0.31
N SER A 92 -11.51 6.28 -1.32
CA SER A 92 -11.91 4.89 -1.14
C SER A 92 -10.92 3.93 -1.82
N GLY A 93 -10.59 2.83 -1.15
CA GLY A 93 -9.74 1.79 -1.72
C GLY A 93 -9.82 0.45 -0.99
N CYS A 94 -9.01 -0.50 -1.48
CA CYS A 94 -8.80 -1.83 -0.92
C CYS A 94 -7.30 -2.18 -0.90
N GLY A 95 -6.84 -2.97 0.07
CA GLY A 95 -5.43 -3.33 0.18
C GLY A 95 -4.53 -2.09 0.27
N ALA A 96 -3.50 -2.01 -0.57
CA ALA A 96 -2.59 -0.86 -0.62
C ALA A 96 -3.31 0.47 -0.91
N THR A 97 -4.28 0.52 -1.83
CA THR A 97 -5.09 1.73 -2.10
C THR A 97 -6.00 2.13 -0.93
N GLY A 98 -6.45 1.15 -0.14
CA GLY A 98 -7.19 1.39 1.09
C GLY A 98 -6.30 2.03 2.16
N ARG A 99 -5.05 1.56 2.30
CA ARG A 99 -4.06 2.18 3.19
C ARG A 99 -3.67 3.57 2.70
N LEU A 100 -3.53 3.77 1.38
CA LEU A 100 -3.33 5.09 0.79
C LEU A 100 -4.50 6.04 1.12
N SER A 101 -5.75 5.57 1.04
CA SER A 101 -6.92 6.40 1.39
C SER A 101 -6.85 6.88 2.84
N ILE A 102 -6.43 6.02 3.78
CA ILE A 102 -6.22 6.40 5.19
C ILE A 102 -5.06 7.40 5.32
N LEU A 103 -3.95 7.16 4.61
CA LEU A 103 -2.78 8.06 4.60
C LEU A 103 -3.14 9.46 4.07
N LEU A 104 -3.96 9.56 3.03
CA LEU A 104 -4.43 10.84 2.51
C LEU A 104 -5.29 11.60 3.55
N GLU A 105 -6.22 10.90 4.21
CA GLU A 105 -6.99 11.50 5.32
C GLU A 105 -6.08 11.96 6.48
N SER A 106 -5.09 11.15 6.86
CA SER A 106 -4.18 11.51 7.96
C SER A 106 -3.30 12.70 7.60
N MET A 107 -2.83 12.83 6.35
CA MET A 107 -2.09 14.01 5.88
C MET A 107 -2.91 15.28 6.04
N TRP A 108 -4.19 15.26 5.66
CA TRP A 108 -5.10 16.39 5.81
C TRP A 108 -5.26 16.77 7.29
N ARG A 109 -5.58 15.80 8.15
CA ARG A 109 -5.76 16.02 9.59
C ARG A 109 -4.48 16.53 10.26
N ARG A 110 -3.33 15.97 9.86
CA ARG A 110 -2.01 16.40 10.35
C ARG A 110 -1.73 17.85 10.01
N TYR A 111 -2.09 18.34 8.82
CA TYR A 111 -1.94 19.76 8.48
C TYR A 111 -2.66 20.66 9.49
N PHE A 112 -3.91 20.35 9.86
CA PHE A 112 -4.66 21.16 10.83
C PHE A 112 -4.12 21.05 12.25
N ARG A 113 -3.64 19.87 12.65
CA ARG A 113 -2.95 19.67 13.93
C ARG A 113 -1.67 20.50 14.02
N ASP A 114 -0.85 20.51 12.97
CA ASP A 114 0.38 21.29 12.91
C ASP A 114 0.03 22.80 12.87
N LEU A 115 -0.99 23.19 12.11
CA LEU A 115 -1.50 24.57 12.07
C LEU A 115 -1.99 25.05 13.44
N GLN A 116 -2.65 24.20 14.22
CA GLN A 116 -3.08 24.50 15.58
C GLN A 116 -1.87 24.81 16.47
N ALA A 117 -0.83 23.98 16.40
CA ALA A 117 0.38 24.15 17.20
C ALA A 117 1.20 25.39 16.80
N GLU A 118 1.30 25.67 15.50
CA GLU A 118 2.18 26.70 14.97
C GLU A 118 1.50 28.07 14.83
N ASN A 119 0.20 28.10 14.52
CA ASN A 119 -0.56 29.32 14.20
C ASN A 119 -2.01 29.23 14.70
N GLN A 120 -2.21 29.18 16.02
CA GLN A 120 -3.53 29.07 16.66
C GLN A 120 -4.58 30.07 16.13
N GLY A 121 -4.18 31.30 15.83
CA GLY A 121 -5.10 32.33 15.32
C GLY A 121 -5.66 32.02 13.93
N ILE A 122 -4.85 31.46 13.04
CA ILE A 122 -5.29 31.02 11.70
C ILE A 122 -6.10 29.72 11.85
N TYR A 123 -5.66 28.80 12.71
CA TYR A 123 -6.38 27.56 12.99
C TYR A 123 -7.83 27.81 13.42
N GLU A 124 -8.10 28.74 14.35
CA GLU A 124 -9.48 29.01 14.80
C GLU A 124 -10.41 29.44 13.65
N LYS A 125 -9.88 30.14 12.64
CA LYS A 125 -10.65 30.52 11.45
C LYS A 125 -10.95 29.33 10.54
N LEU A 126 -10.08 28.34 10.52
CA LEU A 126 -10.11 27.24 9.55
C LEU A 126 -10.49 25.89 10.15
N ARG A 127 -10.64 25.76 11.47
CA ARG A 127 -10.89 24.49 12.18
C ARG A 127 -12.05 23.67 11.59
N PHE A 128 -13.03 24.34 10.97
CA PHE A 128 -14.17 23.67 10.32
C PHE A 128 -13.77 22.82 9.09
N LEU A 129 -12.58 23.06 8.53
CA LEU A 129 -12.00 22.32 7.42
C LEU A 129 -11.34 20.99 7.84
N GLU A 130 -10.96 20.84 9.11
CA GLU A 130 -10.25 19.65 9.60
C GLU A 130 -11.03 18.35 9.31
N ASP A 131 -12.34 18.38 9.53
CA ASP A 131 -13.26 17.26 9.26
C ASP A 131 -13.94 17.35 7.89
N ARG A 132 -13.16 17.63 6.83
CA ARG A 132 -13.64 17.63 5.43
C ARG A 132 -13.09 16.51 4.57
N VAL A 133 -12.05 15.81 5.00
CA VAL A 133 -11.50 14.64 4.30
C VAL A 133 -11.73 13.38 5.13
N PHE A 134 -12.19 12.32 4.46
CA PHE A 134 -12.50 11.01 5.03
C PHE A 134 -11.94 9.90 4.15
N SER A 135 -11.90 8.69 4.69
CA SER A 135 -11.44 7.50 3.98
C SER A 135 -12.39 6.31 4.20
N ILE A 136 -12.53 5.50 3.14
CA ILE A 136 -13.10 4.15 3.15
C ILE A 136 -11.99 3.17 2.79
N MET A 137 -11.55 2.38 3.77
CA MET A 137 -10.77 1.17 3.52
C MET A 137 -11.70 -0.04 3.55
N THR A 138 -11.68 -0.85 2.50
CA THR A 138 -12.38 -2.15 2.52
C THR A 138 -11.85 -2.99 3.69
N GLY A 139 -12.72 -3.33 4.65
CA GLY A 139 -12.34 -3.99 5.91
C GLY A 139 -12.14 -3.06 7.12
N GLY A 140 -12.36 -1.75 6.95
CA GLY A 140 -12.18 -0.71 7.98
C GLY A 140 -10.71 -0.49 8.35
N ASP A 141 -10.45 0.36 9.34
CA ASP A 141 -9.08 0.66 9.78
C ASP A 141 -8.32 -0.59 10.27
N TYR A 142 -9.00 -1.66 10.70
CA TYR A 142 -8.35 -2.93 11.02
C TYR A 142 -7.52 -3.46 9.84
N ALA A 143 -8.01 -3.29 8.62
CA ALA A 143 -7.34 -3.78 7.43
C ALA A 143 -6.00 -3.08 7.16
N LEU A 144 -5.76 -1.91 7.78
CA LEU A 144 -4.49 -1.19 7.74
C LEU A 144 -3.35 -2.07 8.26
N ILE A 145 -3.58 -2.77 9.36
CA ILE A 145 -2.54 -3.56 10.03
C ILE A 145 -2.51 -5.03 9.61
N ARG A 146 -3.64 -5.57 9.16
CA ARG A 146 -3.74 -6.97 8.71
C ARG A 146 -4.78 -7.09 7.59
N SER A 147 -4.35 -7.62 6.45
CA SER A 147 -5.24 -7.87 5.31
C SER A 147 -6.44 -8.73 5.70
N VAL A 148 -7.62 -8.35 5.20
CA VAL A 148 -8.88 -9.05 5.42
C VAL A 148 -9.25 -9.75 4.12
N GLU A 149 -9.14 -11.08 4.12
CA GLU A 149 -9.32 -11.88 2.90
C GLU A 149 -10.77 -11.81 2.37
N PHE A 150 -10.91 -11.87 1.04
CA PHE A 150 -12.18 -11.93 0.29
C PHE A 150 -13.09 -10.70 0.36
N PHE A 151 -12.79 -9.69 1.18
CA PHE A 151 -13.65 -8.50 1.29
C PHE A 151 -13.68 -7.69 -0.02
N GLU A 152 -12.58 -7.72 -0.77
CA GLU A 152 -12.45 -7.01 -2.04
C GLU A 152 -13.41 -7.50 -3.14
N ASP A 153 -13.89 -8.74 -3.00
CA ASP A 153 -14.78 -9.39 -3.99
C ASP A 153 -16.24 -8.93 -3.87
N TYR A 154 -16.63 -8.33 -2.73
CA TYR A 154 -18.02 -7.96 -2.45
C TYR A 154 -18.27 -6.46 -2.73
N ALA A 155 -18.89 -6.17 -3.87
CA ALA A 155 -19.37 -4.82 -4.17
C ALA A 155 -20.32 -4.28 -3.09
N SER A 156 -21.16 -5.15 -2.50
CA SER A 156 -22.08 -4.82 -1.42
C SER A 156 -21.38 -4.26 -0.18
N PHE A 157 -20.14 -4.69 0.12
CA PHE A 157 -19.38 -4.20 1.28
C PHE A 157 -18.98 -2.73 1.08
N GLY A 158 -18.48 -2.39 -0.10
CA GLY A 158 -18.19 -0.99 -0.44
C GLY A 158 -19.46 -0.12 -0.41
N ARG A 159 -20.55 -0.60 -1.00
CA ARG A 159 -21.86 0.10 -0.94
C ARG A 159 -22.27 0.34 0.51
N GLN A 160 -22.11 -0.64 1.38
CA GLN A 160 -22.44 -0.50 2.80
C GLN A 160 -21.58 0.56 3.51
N GLN A 161 -20.28 0.62 3.25
CA GLN A 161 -19.39 1.61 3.87
C GLN A 161 -19.72 3.04 3.40
N VAL A 162 -20.14 3.22 2.14
CA VAL A 162 -20.67 4.51 1.64
C VAL A 162 -21.92 4.93 2.40
N LYS A 163 -22.84 3.99 2.67
CA LYS A 163 -24.05 4.24 3.49
C LYS A 163 -23.70 4.61 4.93
N GLU A 164 -22.74 3.92 5.54
CA GLU A 164 -22.31 4.14 6.93
C GLU A 164 -21.62 5.48 7.13
N LEU A 165 -20.81 5.92 6.15
CA LEU A 165 -20.29 7.29 6.13
C LEU A 165 -21.33 8.32 5.71
N ASN A 166 -22.56 7.90 5.38
CA ASN A 166 -23.64 8.76 4.94
C ASN A 166 -23.21 9.71 3.81
N ILE A 167 -22.47 9.21 2.83
CA ILE A 167 -22.11 9.99 1.64
C ILE A 167 -23.39 10.40 0.91
N GLY A 168 -23.42 11.60 0.33
CA GLY A 168 -24.57 12.03 -0.43
C GLY A 168 -24.32 13.27 -1.27
N ARG A 169 -25.42 13.92 -1.67
CA ARG A 169 -25.39 15.05 -2.59
C ARG A 169 -24.42 16.14 -2.16
N GLY A 170 -23.51 16.48 -3.08
CA GLY A 170 -22.48 17.50 -2.91
C GLY A 170 -21.18 17.02 -2.27
N ASP A 171 -21.15 15.82 -1.68
CA ASP A 171 -19.88 15.18 -1.32
C ASP A 171 -19.13 14.74 -2.60
N VAL A 172 -17.83 14.49 -2.45
CA VAL A 172 -16.95 14.00 -3.52
C VAL A 172 -16.38 12.65 -3.11
N LEU A 173 -16.65 11.61 -3.88
CA LEU A 173 -15.96 10.33 -3.79
C LEU A 173 -14.77 10.34 -4.76
N VAL A 174 -13.58 10.00 -4.26
CA VAL A 174 -12.41 9.66 -5.06
C VAL A 174 -12.11 8.17 -4.83
N ALA A 175 -12.60 7.33 -5.72
CA ALA A 175 -12.37 5.89 -5.67
C ALA A 175 -11.03 5.56 -6.34
N ILE A 176 -10.18 4.80 -5.63
CA ILE A 176 -8.83 4.43 -6.05
C ILE A 176 -8.76 2.91 -6.13
N THR A 177 -8.42 2.37 -7.30
CA THR A 177 -8.28 0.93 -7.52
C THR A 177 -7.16 0.67 -8.51
N GLU A 178 -6.11 -0.02 -8.05
CA GLU A 178 -4.89 -0.24 -8.83
C GLU A 178 -5.17 -0.77 -10.24
N GLY A 179 -5.93 -1.86 -10.36
CA GLY A 179 -6.22 -2.46 -11.65
C GLY A 179 -7.52 -1.98 -12.31
N GLY A 180 -8.37 -1.21 -11.61
CA GLY A 180 -9.67 -0.76 -12.11
C GLY A 180 -10.80 -1.80 -12.00
N GLU A 181 -10.55 -2.97 -11.40
CA GLU A 181 -11.47 -4.10 -11.35
C GLU A 181 -11.89 -4.51 -9.93
N THR A 182 -11.47 -3.81 -8.88
CA THR A 182 -11.77 -4.21 -7.50
C THR A 182 -13.26 -4.03 -7.17
N SER A 183 -14.00 -5.13 -6.95
CA SER A 183 -15.46 -5.11 -6.79
C SER A 183 -15.93 -4.23 -5.63
N SER A 184 -15.30 -4.29 -4.46
CA SER A 184 -15.67 -3.45 -3.31
C SER A 184 -15.54 -1.96 -3.61
N VAL A 185 -14.47 -1.54 -4.29
CA VAL A 185 -14.24 -0.14 -4.69
C VAL A 185 -15.25 0.29 -5.75
N LEU A 186 -15.53 -0.53 -6.76
CA LEU A 186 -16.58 -0.23 -7.74
C LEU A 186 -18.00 -0.20 -7.11
N GLY A 187 -18.17 -0.91 -5.99
CA GLY A 187 -19.33 -0.78 -5.12
C GLY A 187 -19.44 0.61 -4.50
N THR A 188 -18.34 1.23 -4.05
CA THR A 188 -18.39 2.59 -3.50
C THR A 188 -18.75 3.63 -4.57
N VAL A 189 -18.24 3.45 -5.79
CA VAL A 189 -18.62 4.22 -6.98
C VAL A 189 -20.13 4.15 -7.20
N SER A 190 -20.67 2.93 -7.34
CA SER A 190 -22.08 2.71 -7.67
C SER A 190 -23.03 3.33 -6.63
N GLU A 191 -22.80 3.07 -5.34
CA GLU A 191 -23.65 3.65 -4.28
C GLU A 191 -23.52 5.17 -4.19
N SER A 192 -22.36 5.75 -4.49
CA SER A 192 -22.16 7.20 -4.45
C SER A 192 -22.86 7.91 -5.60
N VAL A 193 -22.87 7.31 -6.80
CA VAL A 193 -23.67 7.78 -7.94
C VAL A 193 -25.16 7.76 -7.60
N GLU A 194 -25.67 6.64 -7.06
CA GLU A 194 -27.08 6.53 -6.63
C GLU A 194 -27.46 7.59 -5.59
N ARG A 195 -26.51 8.00 -4.75
CA ARG A 195 -26.67 9.04 -3.72
C ARG A 195 -26.36 10.46 -4.22
N GLN A 196 -26.13 10.63 -5.51
CA GLN A 196 -25.88 11.92 -6.17
C GLN A 196 -24.63 12.66 -5.65
N ALA A 197 -23.63 11.91 -5.16
CA ALA A 197 -22.31 12.47 -4.90
C ALA A 197 -21.57 12.70 -6.22
N ASN A 198 -20.56 13.57 -6.22
CA ASN A 198 -19.64 13.69 -7.35
C ASN A 198 -18.64 12.54 -7.28
N VAL A 199 -18.38 11.85 -8.39
CA VAL A 199 -17.57 10.62 -8.36
C VAL A 199 -16.39 10.69 -9.32
N PHE A 200 -15.20 10.46 -8.78
CA PHE A 200 -13.95 10.32 -9.52
C PHE A 200 -13.38 8.92 -9.31
N LEU A 201 -12.83 8.33 -10.37
CA LEU A 201 -12.31 6.97 -10.38
C LEU A 201 -10.88 6.95 -10.94
N LEU A 202 -9.91 6.55 -10.12
CA LEU A 202 -8.48 6.45 -10.44
C LEU A 202 -8.07 4.98 -10.56
N PHE A 203 -7.36 4.62 -11.64
CA PHE A 203 -6.88 3.25 -11.90
C PHE A 203 -5.69 3.23 -12.87
N ASN A 204 -4.93 2.13 -12.91
CA ASN A 204 -3.66 2.04 -13.66
C ASN A 204 -3.66 1.06 -14.85
N ASN A 205 -4.83 0.73 -15.39
CA ASN A 205 -4.96 0.02 -16.67
C ASN A 205 -5.67 0.92 -17.69
N PRO A 206 -5.40 0.78 -19.00
CA PRO A 206 -6.10 1.57 -20.01
C PRO A 206 -7.63 1.43 -19.88
N ALA A 207 -8.33 2.57 -19.84
CA ALA A 207 -9.78 2.61 -19.62
C ALA A 207 -10.57 1.83 -20.69
N ASP A 208 -10.14 1.93 -21.95
CA ASP A 208 -10.73 1.22 -23.08
C ASP A 208 -10.57 -0.30 -22.96
N LEU A 209 -9.40 -0.76 -22.49
CA LEU A 209 -9.14 -2.18 -22.24
C LEU A 209 -10.04 -2.72 -21.11
N LEU A 210 -10.15 -2.00 -20.00
CA LEU A 210 -11.03 -2.39 -18.89
C LEU A 210 -12.50 -2.43 -19.34
N ALA A 211 -12.96 -1.38 -20.02
CA ALA A 211 -14.32 -1.30 -20.54
C ALA A 211 -14.58 -2.39 -21.59
N ALA A 212 -13.62 -2.78 -22.42
CA ALA A 212 -13.81 -3.82 -23.43
C ALA A 212 -13.99 -5.23 -22.82
N TYR A 213 -13.28 -5.56 -21.74
CA TYR A 213 -13.19 -6.95 -21.26
C TYR A 213 -13.77 -7.22 -19.87
N ILE A 214 -13.99 -6.19 -19.04
CA ILE A 214 -14.43 -6.36 -17.66
C ILE A 214 -15.75 -5.62 -17.44
N GLU A 215 -16.86 -6.36 -17.39
CA GLU A 215 -18.22 -5.80 -17.27
C GLU A 215 -18.39 -4.85 -16.07
N ARG A 216 -17.87 -5.21 -14.89
CA ARG A 216 -17.98 -4.35 -13.71
C ARG A 216 -17.21 -3.04 -13.84
N SER A 217 -16.05 -3.07 -14.51
CA SER A 217 -15.26 -1.87 -14.79
C SER A 217 -15.93 -1.02 -15.87
N ARG A 218 -16.44 -1.64 -16.94
CA ARG A 218 -17.24 -0.97 -17.99
C ARG A 218 -18.37 -0.16 -17.40
N ARG A 219 -19.17 -0.75 -16.51
CA ARG A 219 -20.29 -0.05 -15.86
C ARG A 219 -19.87 1.22 -15.12
N ALA A 220 -18.73 1.21 -14.45
CA ALA A 220 -18.23 2.37 -13.73
C ALA A 220 -17.58 3.40 -14.66
N ILE A 221 -16.85 2.95 -15.68
CA ILE A 221 -16.12 3.82 -16.62
C ILE A 221 -17.05 4.52 -17.61
N GLU A 222 -18.10 3.83 -18.08
CA GLU A 222 -19.06 4.36 -19.06
C GLU A 222 -20.23 5.11 -18.41
N ASP A 223 -20.31 5.14 -17.07
CA ASP A 223 -21.33 5.93 -16.36
C ASP A 223 -21.03 7.42 -16.51
N PRO A 224 -21.93 8.23 -17.11
CA PRO A 224 -21.69 9.64 -17.34
C PRO A 224 -21.56 10.47 -16.05
N ALA A 225 -21.94 9.92 -14.89
CA ALA A 225 -21.76 10.56 -13.59
C ALA A 225 -20.36 10.32 -12.99
N VAL A 226 -19.52 9.49 -13.62
CA VAL A 226 -18.17 9.15 -13.15
C VAL A 226 -17.12 9.84 -14.02
N THR A 227 -16.21 10.57 -13.38
CA THR A 227 -15.02 11.13 -14.05
C THR A 227 -13.81 10.23 -13.83
N CYS A 228 -13.32 9.58 -14.88
CA CYS A 228 -12.18 8.69 -14.80
C CYS A 228 -10.85 9.43 -14.96
N LEU A 229 -9.86 9.07 -14.14
CA LEU A 229 -8.47 9.44 -14.32
C LEU A 229 -7.69 8.15 -14.63
N ASP A 230 -7.34 7.97 -15.89
CA ASP A 230 -6.50 6.86 -16.35
C ASP A 230 -5.04 7.14 -16.00
N LEU A 231 -4.52 6.37 -15.04
CA LEU A 231 -3.16 6.49 -14.50
C LEU A 231 -2.23 5.42 -15.08
N TYR A 232 -2.56 4.86 -16.25
CA TYR A 232 -1.72 3.86 -16.89
C TYR A 232 -0.30 4.37 -17.13
N CYS A 233 0.68 3.68 -16.54
CA CYS A 233 2.11 3.97 -16.66
C CYS A 233 2.92 2.72 -17.09
N GLY A 234 2.26 1.70 -17.63
CA GLY A 234 2.90 0.44 -18.00
C GLY A 234 2.87 -0.62 -16.90
N PRO A 235 3.45 -1.81 -17.15
CA PRO A 235 3.52 -2.89 -16.17
C PRO A 235 4.40 -2.52 -14.96
N MET A 236 4.12 -3.14 -13.81
CA MET A 236 4.87 -2.89 -12.57
C MET A 236 6.30 -3.43 -12.66
N GLY A 237 7.26 -2.75 -12.04
CA GLY A 237 8.68 -3.18 -12.03
C GLY A 237 8.89 -4.57 -11.43
N LEU A 238 8.01 -4.96 -10.50
CA LEU A 238 7.79 -6.33 -10.07
C LEU A 238 6.38 -6.74 -10.51
N ALA A 239 6.28 -7.70 -11.42
CA ALA A 239 5.04 -8.02 -12.11
C ALA A 239 3.92 -8.42 -11.13
N GLY A 240 2.76 -7.78 -11.24
CA GLY A 240 1.61 -7.96 -10.36
C GLY A 240 1.71 -7.28 -8.98
N SER A 241 2.81 -6.57 -8.68
CA SER A 241 3.03 -5.86 -7.41
C SER A 241 2.56 -4.41 -7.51
N THR A 242 1.25 -4.24 -7.48
CA THR A 242 0.58 -2.94 -7.64
C THR A 242 0.88 -1.92 -6.53
N ARG A 243 1.30 -2.37 -5.33
CA ARG A 243 1.84 -1.48 -4.27
C ARG A 243 3.01 -0.58 -4.73
N LEU A 244 3.67 -0.91 -5.85
CA LEU A 244 4.77 -0.16 -6.44
C LEU A 244 4.22 1.01 -7.28
N GLN A 245 4.40 0.96 -8.62
CA GLN A 245 4.13 2.09 -9.51
C GLN A 245 2.67 2.51 -9.53
N ALA A 246 1.72 1.58 -9.40
CA ALA A 246 0.30 1.92 -9.38
C ALA A 246 -0.02 2.80 -8.15
N THR A 247 0.28 2.34 -6.93
CA THR A 247 0.06 3.16 -5.74
C THR A 247 0.96 4.41 -5.66
N THR A 248 2.16 4.40 -6.27
CA THR A 248 2.98 5.62 -6.43
C THR A 248 2.24 6.66 -7.30
N SER A 249 1.64 6.22 -8.40
CA SER A 249 0.84 7.07 -9.30
C SER A 249 -0.39 7.63 -8.59
N GLU A 250 -1.13 6.77 -7.90
CA GLU A 250 -2.35 7.14 -7.17
C GLU A 250 -2.05 8.11 -6.03
N GLN A 251 -0.98 7.89 -5.26
CA GLN A 251 -0.55 8.80 -4.20
C GLN A 251 -0.16 10.17 -4.76
N LEU A 252 0.56 10.20 -5.87
CA LEU A 252 0.98 11.45 -6.51
C LEU A 252 -0.24 12.25 -6.99
N ILE A 253 -1.14 11.63 -7.75
CA ILE A 253 -2.27 12.33 -8.36
C ILE A 253 -3.35 12.68 -7.32
N ALA A 254 -3.76 11.75 -6.48
CA ALA A 254 -4.77 12.02 -5.45
C ALA A 254 -4.24 13.00 -4.38
N GLY A 255 -2.96 12.86 -3.99
CA GLY A 255 -2.28 13.76 -3.06
C GLY A 255 -2.13 15.18 -3.63
N ALA A 256 -1.72 15.32 -4.89
CA ALA A 256 -1.64 16.61 -5.57
C ALA A 256 -3.00 17.29 -5.68
N ALA A 257 -4.05 16.54 -6.06
CA ALA A 257 -5.40 17.08 -6.12
C ALA A 257 -5.87 17.56 -4.73
N MET A 258 -5.69 16.75 -3.69
CA MET A 258 -6.07 17.08 -2.32
C MET A 258 -5.35 18.32 -1.79
N GLU A 259 -4.04 18.44 -2.06
CA GLU A 259 -3.26 19.59 -1.63
C GLU A 259 -3.62 20.86 -2.41
N GLN A 260 -3.88 20.78 -3.72
CA GLN A 260 -4.40 21.91 -4.48
C GLN A 260 -5.77 22.36 -3.98
N ILE A 261 -6.65 21.41 -3.63
CA ILE A 261 -7.94 21.71 -3.01
C ILE A 261 -7.75 22.48 -1.71
N LEU A 262 -6.84 22.02 -0.84
CA LEU A 262 -6.50 22.72 0.40
C LEU A 262 -6.02 24.15 0.11
N ILE A 263 -5.02 24.31 -0.76
CA ILE A 263 -4.44 25.61 -1.11
C ILE A 263 -5.51 26.57 -1.66
N ASN A 264 -6.41 26.08 -2.53
CA ASN A 264 -7.50 26.90 -3.07
C ASN A 264 -8.48 27.33 -1.98
N CYS A 265 -8.81 26.43 -1.04
CA CYS A 265 -9.65 26.78 0.11
C CYS A 265 -8.99 27.84 0.99
N LEU A 266 -7.70 27.67 1.30
CA LEU A 266 -6.93 28.64 2.10
C LEU A 266 -6.92 30.01 1.44
N LYS A 267 -6.57 30.09 0.15
CA LYS A 267 -6.57 31.36 -0.63
C LYS A 267 -7.96 32.01 -0.72
N SER A 268 -9.03 31.23 -0.63
CA SER A 268 -10.41 31.76 -0.65
C SER A 268 -10.87 32.27 0.71
N LEU A 269 -10.28 31.78 1.81
CA LEU A 269 -10.75 32.01 3.19
C LEU A 269 -9.85 32.95 3.99
N LEU A 270 -8.57 33.07 3.62
CA LEU A 270 -7.58 33.88 4.32
C LEU A 270 -7.15 35.10 3.50
N PRO A 271 -6.81 36.22 4.17
CA PRO A 271 -6.14 37.33 3.50
C PRO A 271 -4.72 36.94 3.05
N GLU A 272 -4.20 37.64 2.06
CA GLU A 272 -2.89 37.37 1.44
C GLU A 272 -1.75 37.33 2.46
N GLN A 273 -1.74 38.22 3.47
CA GLN A 273 -0.69 38.23 4.50
C GLN A 273 -0.66 36.96 5.35
N GLU A 274 -1.83 36.33 5.59
CA GLU A 274 -1.90 35.08 6.34
C GLU A 274 -1.44 33.90 5.48
N ILE A 275 -1.70 33.92 4.17
CA ILE A 275 -1.16 32.93 3.23
C ILE A 275 0.36 33.00 3.15
N GLU A 276 0.92 34.22 3.09
CA GLU A 276 2.37 34.44 3.13
C GLU A 276 2.98 33.94 4.44
N ALA A 277 2.33 34.20 5.58
CA ALA A 277 2.78 33.72 6.89
C ALA A 277 2.80 32.19 7.01
N LEU A 278 1.91 31.48 6.30
CA LEU A 278 1.92 30.02 6.23
C LEU A 278 3.02 29.47 5.31
N GLY A 279 3.73 30.31 4.56
CA GLY A 279 4.80 29.88 3.65
C GLY A 279 4.32 28.98 2.52
N ILE A 280 3.05 29.12 2.10
CA ILE A 280 2.46 28.28 1.07
C ILE A 280 2.91 28.78 -0.30
N ALA A 281 3.94 28.14 -0.85
CA ALA A 281 4.39 28.37 -2.22
C ALA A 281 3.59 27.52 -3.22
N GLY A 282 3.51 27.99 -4.48
CA GLY A 282 3.05 27.16 -5.58
C GLY A 282 4.02 26.01 -5.82
N ILE A 283 3.49 24.80 -6.02
CA ILE A 283 4.27 23.61 -6.33
C ILE A 283 3.85 23.05 -7.69
N ASP A 284 4.82 22.84 -8.57
CA ASP A 284 4.66 21.96 -9.72
C ASP A 284 4.96 20.54 -9.24
N TYR A 285 3.91 19.72 -9.12
CA TYR A 285 4.02 18.35 -8.62
C TYR A 285 4.82 17.43 -9.55
N SER A 286 4.80 17.69 -10.86
CA SER A 286 5.53 16.88 -11.82
C SER A 286 7.03 17.14 -11.72
N GLU A 287 7.43 18.41 -11.60
CA GLU A 287 8.83 18.78 -11.41
C GLU A 287 9.32 18.42 -10.00
N ALA A 288 8.47 18.57 -8.97
CA ALA A 288 8.79 18.10 -7.61
C ALA A 288 9.06 16.60 -7.55
N PHE A 289 8.26 15.81 -8.29
CA PHE A 289 8.44 14.36 -8.38
C PHE A 289 9.68 14.01 -9.20
N ALA A 290 9.95 14.73 -10.30
CA ALA A 290 11.16 14.56 -11.10
C ALA A 290 12.44 14.78 -10.27
N ASP A 291 12.52 15.90 -9.53
CA ASP A 291 13.63 16.20 -8.62
C ASP A 291 13.81 15.11 -7.57
N LEU A 292 12.70 14.61 -7.02
CA LEU A 292 12.73 13.54 -6.02
C LEU A 292 13.32 12.26 -6.61
N LEU A 293 12.84 11.82 -7.78
CA LEU A 293 13.35 10.62 -8.46
C LEU A 293 14.84 10.75 -8.78
N GLU A 294 15.27 11.91 -9.30
CA GLU A 294 16.69 12.17 -9.59
C GLU A 294 17.54 12.10 -8.33
N SER A 295 17.10 12.72 -7.23
CA SER A 295 17.84 12.71 -5.97
C SER A 295 17.98 11.29 -5.39
N LEU A 296 16.89 10.51 -5.41
CA LEU A 296 16.90 9.16 -4.86
C LEU A 296 17.74 8.18 -5.70
N ASP A 297 17.82 8.34 -7.02
CA ASP A 297 18.61 7.46 -7.93
C ASP A 297 20.10 7.85 -8.02
N SER A 298 20.57 8.76 -7.16
CA SER A 298 22.00 9.08 -7.06
C SER A 298 22.82 7.84 -6.68
N ALA A 299 24.07 7.77 -7.17
CA ALA A 299 24.95 6.62 -6.91
C ALA A 299 25.13 6.35 -5.39
N SER A 300 25.31 7.41 -4.59
CA SER A 300 25.45 7.31 -3.14
C SER A 300 24.21 6.70 -2.47
N ASN A 301 23.02 7.13 -2.89
CA ASN A 301 21.76 6.61 -2.37
C ASN A 301 21.53 5.15 -2.78
N ARG A 302 21.91 4.76 -4.00
CA ARG A 302 21.85 3.35 -4.43
C ARG A 302 22.76 2.46 -3.61
N GLU A 303 23.99 2.90 -3.30
CA GLU A 303 24.90 2.15 -2.41
C GLU A 303 24.36 2.06 -0.97
N THR A 304 23.74 3.13 -0.48
CA THR A 304 23.10 3.16 0.84
C THR A 304 21.95 2.16 0.93
N LEU A 305 21.07 2.16 -0.08
CA LEU A 305 19.97 1.21 -0.20
C LEU A 305 20.47 -0.22 -0.32
N ALA A 306 21.49 -0.46 -1.16
CA ALA A 306 22.10 -1.76 -1.32
C ALA A 306 22.66 -2.31 0.00
N SER A 307 23.35 -1.46 0.76
CA SER A 307 23.88 -1.79 2.08
C SER A 307 22.78 -2.14 3.08
N TYR A 308 21.67 -1.37 3.08
CA TYR A 308 20.52 -1.68 3.93
C TYR A 308 19.84 -2.99 3.53
N ILE A 309 19.62 -3.21 2.23
CA ILE A 309 19.03 -4.44 1.68
C ILE A 309 19.85 -5.66 2.12
N LEU A 310 21.18 -5.60 2.01
CA LEU A 310 22.07 -6.66 2.46
C LEU A 310 22.00 -6.88 3.98
N LEU A 311 21.87 -5.80 4.76
CA LEU A 311 21.65 -5.89 6.21
C LEU A 311 20.33 -6.62 6.51
N GLU A 312 19.21 -6.16 5.96
CA GLU A 312 17.89 -6.76 6.22
C GLU A 312 17.84 -8.22 5.77
N LYS A 313 18.38 -8.53 4.59
CA LYS A 313 18.56 -9.91 4.11
C LYS A 313 19.32 -10.76 5.13
N SER A 314 20.47 -10.28 5.63
CA SER A 314 21.29 -11.04 6.58
C SER A 314 20.57 -11.34 7.88
N ILE A 315 19.69 -10.43 8.32
CA ILE A 315 18.83 -10.63 9.50
C ILE A 315 17.84 -11.74 9.20
N TYR A 316 17.14 -11.69 8.07
CA TYR A 316 16.14 -12.71 7.70
C TYR A 316 16.74 -14.10 7.44
N GLU A 317 17.92 -14.19 6.81
CA GLU A 317 18.61 -15.48 6.56
C GLU A 317 18.96 -16.22 7.87
N GLN A 318 19.22 -15.47 8.94
CA GLN A 318 19.49 -16.02 10.27
C GLN A 318 18.21 -16.24 11.09
N GLY A 319 17.03 -16.08 10.47
CA GLY A 319 15.75 -16.15 11.15
C GLY A 319 15.54 -15.00 12.14
N GLY A 320 16.14 -13.84 11.91
CA GLY A 320 16.00 -12.65 12.73
C GLY A 320 14.78 -11.78 12.40
N LEU A 321 14.59 -10.71 13.16
CA LEU A 321 13.44 -9.81 13.05
C LEU A 321 13.86 -8.34 12.93
N VAL A 322 13.10 -7.56 12.16
CA VAL A 322 13.27 -6.09 12.05
C VAL A 322 12.04 -5.39 12.62
N THR A 323 12.24 -4.41 13.51
CA THR A 323 11.18 -3.55 14.02
C THR A 323 11.47 -2.11 13.61
N TYR A 324 10.56 -1.56 12.81
CA TYR A 324 10.59 -0.18 12.35
C TYR A 324 9.89 0.72 13.36
N PHE A 325 10.50 1.86 13.68
CA PHE A 325 9.98 2.87 14.58
C PHE A 325 9.74 4.16 13.81
N GLY A 326 8.55 4.75 13.96
CA GLY A 326 8.20 6.02 13.33
C GLY A 326 7.29 6.88 14.22
N ASN A 327 7.20 8.17 13.91
CA ASN A 327 6.18 9.05 14.48
C ASN A 327 5.24 9.57 13.39
N GLU A 328 5.67 10.59 12.65
CA GLU A 328 4.85 11.21 11.59
C GLU A 328 4.64 10.29 10.38
N TYR A 329 5.60 9.40 10.12
CA TYR A 329 5.61 8.49 8.97
C TYR A 329 5.17 7.06 9.31
N LEU A 330 4.48 6.85 10.45
CA LEU A 330 4.09 5.50 10.89
C LEU A 330 3.17 4.80 9.87
N LEU A 331 2.26 5.54 9.23
CA LEU A 331 1.39 4.99 8.18
C LEU A 331 2.15 4.60 6.92
N ASP A 332 3.14 5.38 6.50
CA ASP A 332 3.99 5.04 5.36
C ASP A 332 4.70 3.70 5.60
N ILE A 333 5.18 3.47 6.83
CA ILE A 333 5.78 2.18 7.21
C ILE A 333 4.74 1.05 7.17
N PHE A 334 3.51 1.27 7.64
CA PHE A 334 2.43 0.27 7.51
C PHE A 334 2.12 -0.07 6.05
N THR A 335 2.11 0.93 5.17
CA THR A 335 1.77 0.71 3.75
C THR A 335 2.75 -0.26 3.06
N ASP A 336 4.03 -0.24 3.44
CA ASP A 336 5.02 -1.22 2.96
C ASP A 336 4.95 -2.53 3.76
N THR A 337 5.11 -2.46 5.09
CA THR A 337 5.34 -3.65 5.92
C THR A 337 4.15 -4.61 5.98
N THR A 338 2.91 -4.10 5.94
CA THR A 338 1.72 -4.96 5.90
C THR A 338 1.58 -5.64 4.55
N GLU A 339 1.96 -4.98 3.45
CA GLU A 339 1.91 -5.55 2.09
C GLU A 339 3.00 -6.60 1.84
N ARG A 340 4.07 -6.64 2.65
CA ARG A 340 5.10 -7.69 2.52
C ARG A 340 4.52 -9.09 2.71
N ALA A 341 3.52 -9.26 3.59
CA ALA A 341 2.92 -10.56 3.90
C ALA A 341 2.20 -11.18 2.68
N PRO A 342 1.20 -10.53 2.05
CA PRO A 342 0.57 -11.08 0.85
C PRO A 342 1.50 -11.12 -0.38
N THR A 343 2.47 -10.18 -0.47
CA THR A 343 3.38 -10.08 -1.62
C THR A 343 4.45 -11.19 -1.64
N PHE A 344 5.01 -11.53 -0.46
CA PHE A 344 6.18 -12.40 -0.36
C PHE A 344 5.95 -13.64 0.53
N MET A 345 4.70 -13.88 0.94
CA MET A 345 4.30 -14.95 1.87
C MET A 345 5.05 -14.97 3.20
N ILE A 346 5.44 -13.79 3.72
CA ILE A 346 5.99 -13.71 5.08
C ILE A 346 4.88 -13.68 6.12
N PRO A 347 5.14 -14.09 7.38
CA PRO A 347 4.11 -14.10 8.42
C PRO A 347 3.46 -12.73 8.60
N PRO A 348 2.11 -12.63 8.63
CA PRO A 348 1.42 -11.38 8.87
C PRO A 348 1.61 -10.91 10.32
N PHE A 349 1.23 -9.67 10.60
CA PHE A 349 1.26 -9.17 11.96
C PHE A 349 0.31 -9.98 12.84
N ARG A 350 0.74 -10.22 14.07
CA ARG A 350 -0.02 -10.99 15.07
C ARG A 350 -0.40 -10.11 16.25
N LYS A 351 -1.48 -10.49 16.91
CA LYS A 351 -1.98 -9.83 18.13
C LYS A 351 -1.12 -10.22 19.32
N ASN A 352 -1.13 -9.41 20.37
CA ASN A 352 -0.35 -9.62 21.59
C ASN A 352 -0.73 -10.87 22.40
N ASP A 353 -1.91 -11.42 22.13
CA ASP A 353 -2.44 -12.64 22.74
C ASP A 353 -2.53 -13.81 21.74
N ASP A 354 -1.93 -13.67 20.56
CA ASP A 354 -1.70 -14.77 19.62
C ASP A 354 -0.32 -15.39 19.85
N PHE A 355 -0.29 -16.48 20.60
CA PHE A 355 0.93 -17.22 20.94
C PHE A 355 1.24 -18.37 19.99
N GLN A 356 0.37 -18.66 19.01
CA GLN A 356 0.50 -19.79 18.10
C GLN A 356 1.05 -19.36 16.74
N SER A 357 0.60 -18.21 16.22
CA SER A 357 1.02 -17.76 14.90
C SER A 357 2.49 -17.31 14.89
N PRO A 358 3.22 -17.56 13.79
CA PRO A 358 4.59 -17.09 13.63
C PRO A 358 4.69 -15.56 13.74
N VAL A 359 5.79 -15.09 14.31
CA VAL A 359 6.09 -13.65 14.43
C VAL A 359 6.45 -13.10 13.04
N SER A 360 5.87 -11.96 12.67
CA SER A 360 6.16 -11.27 11.40
C SER A 360 7.63 -10.88 11.28
N TRP A 361 8.24 -11.00 10.10
CA TRP A 361 9.66 -10.68 9.95
C TRP A 361 9.93 -9.18 10.13
N ALA A 362 9.03 -8.34 9.62
CA ALA A 362 8.98 -6.90 9.89
C ALA A 362 7.81 -6.56 10.82
N PHE A 363 7.95 -5.51 11.64
CA PHE A 363 6.85 -4.95 12.44
C PHE A 363 7.05 -3.45 12.66
N VAL A 364 6.00 -2.74 13.09
CA VAL A 364 5.97 -1.28 13.18
C VAL A 364 5.59 -0.84 14.59
N LYS A 365 6.31 0.14 15.14
CA LYS A 365 6.02 0.71 16.47
C LYS A 365 6.19 2.24 16.49
N ASN A 366 5.43 2.90 17.35
CA ASN A 366 5.61 4.30 17.74
C ASN A 366 6.30 4.33 19.12
N PRO A 367 7.48 4.96 19.26
CA PRO A 367 8.21 4.94 20.51
C PRO A 367 7.68 5.94 21.55
N LEU A 368 6.84 6.91 21.15
CA LEU A 368 6.38 8.03 21.97
C LEU A 368 5.07 7.73 22.71
N PHE A 369 4.14 7.02 22.07
CA PHE A 369 2.78 6.84 22.57
C PHE A 369 2.48 5.37 22.88
N PRO A 370 1.67 5.06 23.92
CA PRO A 370 1.06 3.73 24.05
C PRO A 370 0.16 3.40 22.86
N THR A 371 -0.21 2.13 22.69
CA THR A 371 -0.83 1.62 21.46
C THR A 371 -2.13 2.34 21.08
N ALA A 372 -3.01 2.63 22.04
CA ALA A 372 -4.28 3.32 21.76
C ALA A 372 -4.05 4.76 21.28
N GLU A 373 -3.16 5.48 21.93
CA GLU A 373 -2.77 6.85 21.59
C GLU A 373 -1.96 6.90 20.29
N ALA A 374 -1.11 5.89 20.03
CA ALA A 374 -0.37 5.77 18.78
C ALA A 374 -1.33 5.65 17.59
N TRP A 375 -2.38 4.84 17.70
CA TRP A 375 -3.43 4.77 16.68
C TRP A 375 -4.11 6.12 16.45
N LYS A 376 -4.54 6.78 17.53
CA LYS A 376 -5.23 8.07 17.43
C LYS A 376 -4.32 9.16 16.84
N HIS A 377 -3.07 9.22 17.27
CA HIS A 377 -2.07 10.18 16.79
C HIS A 377 -1.81 9.99 15.29
N THR A 378 -1.58 8.74 14.90
CA THR A 378 -1.22 8.35 13.53
C THR A 378 -2.37 8.58 12.54
N LEU A 379 -3.60 8.27 12.94
CA LEU A 379 -4.79 8.49 12.10
C LEU A 379 -5.28 9.94 12.12
N GLY A 380 -4.87 10.73 13.11
CA GLY A 380 -5.45 12.06 13.39
C GLY A 380 -6.91 12.02 13.88
N ARG A 381 -7.42 10.83 14.21
CA ARG A 381 -8.79 10.55 14.68
C ARG A 381 -8.85 9.19 15.38
N SER A 382 -9.95 8.88 16.05
CA SER A 382 -10.18 7.51 16.55
C SER A 382 -10.29 6.51 15.39
N PRO A 383 -9.87 5.24 15.59
CA PRO A 383 -10.05 4.19 14.59
C PRO A 383 -11.52 4.00 14.18
N ARG A 384 -11.77 3.87 12.87
CA ARG A 384 -13.06 3.54 12.25
C ARG A 384 -13.02 2.11 11.71
N CYS A 385 -13.27 1.18 12.60
CA CYS A 385 -13.27 -0.26 12.37
C CYS A 385 -14.67 -0.78 11.97
N LEU A 386 -14.79 -2.07 11.60
CA LEU A 386 -16.08 -2.67 11.22
C LEU A 386 -16.64 -3.55 12.35
N ASP A 387 -17.88 -3.25 12.76
CA ASP A 387 -18.63 -3.96 13.81
C ASP A 387 -19.79 -4.77 13.23
N TRP A 388 -19.66 -5.25 11.99
CA TRP A 388 -20.70 -6.00 11.31
C TRP A 388 -20.93 -7.37 11.97
N ASP A 389 -22.19 -7.68 12.26
CA ASP A 389 -22.62 -8.96 12.79
C ASP A 389 -22.97 -9.96 11.68
N GLN A 390 -23.30 -11.20 12.05
CA GLN A 390 -23.70 -12.25 11.12
C GLN A 390 -24.88 -11.81 10.22
N ASN A 391 -25.88 -11.13 10.79
CA ASN A 391 -27.05 -10.68 10.04
C ASN A 391 -26.66 -9.65 8.97
N ARG A 392 -25.75 -8.73 9.29
CA ARG A 392 -25.20 -7.77 8.33
C ARG A 392 -24.49 -8.49 7.18
N TYR A 393 -23.59 -9.44 7.48
CA TYR A 393 -22.88 -10.18 6.43
C TYR A 393 -23.84 -10.97 5.51
N LEU A 394 -24.85 -11.63 6.08
CA LEU A 394 -25.88 -12.33 5.30
C LEU A 394 -26.67 -11.36 4.40
N ALA A 395 -27.09 -10.21 4.94
CA ALA A 395 -27.82 -9.19 4.18
C ALA A 395 -26.99 -8.58 3.05
N LEU A 396 -25.66 -8.56 3.19
CA LEU A 396 -24.72 -8.11 2.16
C LEU A 396 -24.35 -9.22 1.16
N GLY A 397 -24.90 -10.43 1.29
CA GLY A 397 -24.61 -11.54 0.38
C GLY A 397 -23.21 -12.13 0.56
N ALA A 398 -22.62 -12.00 1.76
CA ALA A 398 -21.37 -12.68 2.10
C ALA A 398 -21.54 -14.20 2.02
N SER A 399 -20.47 -14.92 1.67
CA SER A 399 -20.47 -16.39 1.72
C SER A 399 -20.89 -16.92 3.10
N GLU A 400 -21.47 -18.13 3.12
CA GLU A 400 -21.87 -18.79 4.38
C GLU A 400 -20.71 -18.91 5.36
N THR A 401 -19.48 -19.10 4.88
CA THR A 401 -18.28 -19.18 5.72
C THR A 401 -18.01 -17.87 6.46
N ILE A 402 -18.09 -16.72 5.76
CA ILE A 402 -17.91 -15.40 6.39
C ILE A 402 -19.06 -15.11 7.35
N ALA A 403 -20.30 -15.43 6.96
CA ALA A 403 -21.47 -15.20 7.79
C ALA A 403 -21.49 -16.08 9.06
N ALA A 404 -21.10 -17.34 8.96
CA ALA A 404 -21.08 -18.28 10.09
C ALA A 404 -19.98 -17.96 11.11
N ASN A 405 -18.88 -17.34 10.67
CA ASN A 405 -17.82 -16.86 11.54
C ASN A 405 -17.36 -15.44 11.15
N PRO A 406 -18.15 -14.41 11.50
CA PRO A 406 -17.86 -13.03 11.16
C PRO A 406 -16.45 -12.63 11.63
N PRO A 407 -15.62 -12.02 10.77
CA PRO A 407 -14.30 -11.59 11.17
C PRO A 407 -14.40 -10.50 12.23
N LYS A 408 -13.56 -10.61 13.26
CA LYS A 408 -13.49 -9.64 14.36
C LYS A 408 -12.60 -8.48 13.93
N LEU A 409 -13.22 -7.42 13.44
CA LEU A 409 -12.56 -6.26 12.83
C LEU A 409 -12.78 -4.97 13.60
N ASN A 410 -13.29 -5.04 14.84
CA ASN A 410 -13.65 -3.89 15.67
C ASN A 410 -12.45 -3.17 16.29
N ASP A 411 -12.69 -2.02 16.92
CA ASP A 411 -11.67 -1.19 17.55
C ASP A 411 -10.90 -1.90 18.68
N ARG A 412 -11.53 -2.85 19.39
CA ARG A 412 -10.87 -3.68 20.41
C ARG A 412 -9.88 -4.67 19.80
N GLU A 413 -10.06 -5.01 18.52
CA GLU A 413 -9.19 -5.95 17.81
C GLU A 413 -7.95 -5.27 17.22
N ILE A 414 -8.06 -4.01 16.76
CA ILE A 414 -6.91 -3.27 16.21
C ILE A 414 -5.91 -2.84 17.30
N VAL A 415 -6.39 -2.54 18.52
CA VAL A 415 -5.52 -2.18 19.66
C VAL A 415 -4.77 -3.37 20.26
N ARG A 416 -5.09 -4.61 19.87
CA ARG A 416 -4.35 -5.81 20.30
C ARG A 416 -3.03 -6.00 19.56
N PHE A 417 -2.77 -5.21 18.53
CA PHE A 417 -1.44 -5.13 17.92
C PHE A 417 -0.63 -4.06 18.64
N THR A 418 0.46 -4.47 19.29
CA THR A 418 1.26 -3.59 20.17
C THR A 418 2.14 -2.61 19.39
N ILE A 419 1.50 -1.68 18.68
CA ILE A 419 2.17 -0.68 17.84
C ILE A 419 2.70 0.49 18.66
N GLY A 420 2.39 0.60 19.95
CA GLY A 420 2.87 1.68 20.79
C GLY A 420 4.22 1.41 21.44
N SER A 421 4.53 2.23 22.45
CA SER A 421 5.78 2.24 23.20
C SER A 421 5.93 1.09 24.19
N GLU A 422 4.92 0.22 24.31
CA GLU A 422 4.94 -0.92 25.21
C GLU A 422 6.05 -1.91 24.80
N PRO A 423 6.71 -2.57 25.77
CA PRO A 423 7.63 -3.67 25.48
C PRO A 423 6.95 -4.79 24.70
N ASP A 424 7.66 -5.34 23.73
CA ASP A 424 7.22 -6.52 22.98
C ASP A 424 8.38 -7.54 22.90
N PRO A 425 8.50 -8.44 23.90
CA PRO A 425 9.55 -9.45 23.94
C PRO A 425 9.58 -10.37 22.72
N ALA A 426 8.46 -10.51 21.99
CA ALA A 426 8.45 -11.32 20.78
C ALA A 426 9.30 -10.71 19.65
N ARG A 427 9.59 -9.40 19.70
CA ARG A 427 10.42 -8.69 18.72
C ARG A 427 11.91 -8.76 19.01
N TYR A 428 12.30 -8.61 20.28
CA TYR A 428 13.72 -8.53 20.69
C TYR A 428 14.24 -9.80 21.37
N GLY A 429 13.39 -10.78 21.65
CA GLY A 429 13.79 -12.08 22.21
C GLY A 429 14.38 -13.04 21.16
N ARG A 430 14.05 -12.85 19.87
CA ARG A 430 14.58 -13.64 18.75
C ARG A 430 15.82 -12.97 18.18
N LEU A 431 16.94 -13.67 18.09
CA LEU A 431 18.20 -13.14 17.55
C LEU A 431 18.48 -13.71 16.14
N PRO A 432 19.08 -12.93 15.23
CA PRO A 432 19.40 -11.51 15.39
C PRO A 432 18.15 -10.63 15.36
N ASN A 433 18.19 -9.45 15.98
CA ASN A 433 17.11 -8.47 15.85
C ASN A 433 17.63 -7.05 15.66
N LEU A 434 16.84 -6.25 14.95
CA LEU A 434 17.19 -4.90 14.53
C LEU A 434 16.05 -3.93 14.80
N ALA A 435 16.33 -2.85 15.52
CA ALA A 435 15.47 -1.68 15.64
C ALA A 435 15.88 -0.60 14.62
N VAL A 436 14.93 -0.07 13.85
CA VAL A 436 15.20 0.93 12.80
C VAL A 436 14.32 2.15 13.01
N GLY A 437 14.90 3.30 13.31
CA GLY A 437 14.17 4.57 13.35
C GLY A 437 14.02 5.15 11.94
N ILE A 438 12.79 5.46 11.50
CA ILE A 438 12.52 6.16 10.24
C ILE A 438 12.31 7.65 10.53
N LEU A 439 13.07 8.50 9.83
CA LEU A 439 13.06 9.94 10.02
C LEU A 439 13.11 10.68 8.68
N ALA A 440 12.49 11.85 8.61
CA ALA A 440 12.70 12.82 7.53
C ALA A 440 12.96 14.24 8.06
N ASP A 441 13.33 15.17 7.18
CA ASP A 441 13.68 16.55 7.53
C ASP A 441 12.67 17.24 8.44
N LYS A 442 11.37 17.04 8.21
CA LYS A 442 10.33 17.66 9.05
C LYS A 442 10.23 17.13 10.47
N ASP A 443 10.61 15.89 10.74
CA ASP A 443 10.69 15.40 12.13
C ASP A 443 11.69 16.26 12.94
N ILE A 444 12.74 16.73 12.28
CA ILE A 444 13.84 17.52 12.84
C ILE A 444 13.42 18.97 13.07
N GLU A 445 12.62 19.54 12.17
CA GLU A 445 12.15 20.92 12.25
C GLU A 445 11.13 21.15 13.37
N ASN A 446 10.24 20.20 13.58
CA ASN A 446 9.10 20.39 14.48
C ASN A 446 9.47 20.32 15.98
N GLY A 447 10.76 20.34 16.34
CA GLY A 447 11.24 20.24 17.73
C GLY A 447 10.96 18.88 18.41
N HIS A 448 10.15 18.03 17.79
CA HIS A 448 9.80 16.69 18.26
C HIS A 448 10.93 15.67 18.04
N TYR A 449 11.92 15.97 17.19
CA TYR A 449 13.07 15.08 16.97
C TYR A 449 13.81 14.72 18.26
N GLY A 450 14.03 15.68 19.17
CA GLY A 450 14.69 15.38 20.45
C GLY A 450 13.90 14.39 21.31
N ALA A 451 12.56 14.51 21.33
CA ALA A 451 11.69 13.59 22.03
C ALA A 451 11.67 12.21 21.36
N PHE A 452 11.55 12.16 20.03
CA PHE A 452 11.57 10.92 19.27
C PHE A 452 12.90 10.20 19.43
N GLN A 453 14.03 10.88 19.24
CA GLN A 453 15.37 10.30 19.34
C GLN A 453 15.59 9.70 20.72
N LYS A 454 15.25 10.43 21.79
CA LYS A 454 15.34 9.92 23.17
C LYS A 454 14.45 8.70 23.39
N ALA A 455 13.20 8.75 22.91
CA ALA A 455 12.26 7.63 23.04
C ALA A 455 12.72 6.40 22.25
N PHE A 456 13.15 6.59 21.00
CA PHE A 456 13.68 5.54 20.14
C PHE A 456 14.92 4.90 20.76
N GLN A 457 15.91 5.67 21.21
CA GLN A 457 17.10 5.14 21.88
C GLN A 457 16.74 4.29 23.11
N ALA A 458 15.82 4.78 23.94
CA ALA A 458 15.37 4.03 25.11
C ALA A 458 14.72 2.68 24.71
N ARG A 459 13.86 2.67 23.68
CA ARG A 459 13.20 1.43 23.21
C ARG A 459 14.12 0.51 22.42
N ALA A 460 15.08 1.07 21.70
CA ALA A 460 16.04 0.32 20.90
C ALA A 460 17.14 -0.33 21.76
N SER A 461 17.35 0.13 23.00
CA SER A 461 18.39 -0.40 23.91
C SER A 461 18.28 -1.90 24.25
N VAL A 462 17.08 -2.50 24.11
CA VAL A 462 16.86 -3.93 24.33
C VAL A 462 17.09 -4.78 23.08
N TYR A 463 17.30 -4.16 21.93
CA TYR A 463 17.60 -4.84 20.68
C TYR A 463 19.10 -5.07 20.55
N GLN A 464 19.48 -6.15 19.85
CA GLN A 464 20.87 -6.47 19.57
C GLN A 464 21.55 -5.38 18.72
N ARG A 465 20.81 -4.84 17.76
CA ARG A 465 21.27 -3.78 16.87
C ARG A 465 20.20 -2.71 16.74
N SER A 466 20.64 -1.47 16.59
CA SER A 466 19.78 -0.36 16.22
C SER A 466 20.44 0.51 15.15
N THR A 467 19.62 1.11 14.30
CA THR A 467 20.07 2.06 13.28
C THR A 467 18.95 3.05 12.96
N VAL A 468 19.26 4.04 12.12
CA VAL A 468 18.31 5.02 11.61
C VAL A 468 18.34 4.94 10.09
N LEU A 469 17.17 5.04 9.46
CA LEU A 469 17.03 5.32 8.03
C LEU A 469 16.46 6.74 7.92
N TYR A 470 17.31 7.66 7.49
CA TYR A 470 17.01 9.09 7.44
C TYR A 470 16.87 9.56 5.99
N LEU A 471 15.76 10.22 5.67
CA LEU A 471 15.47 10.80 4.37
C LEU A 471 15.55 12.33 4.45
N GLY A 472 16.63 12.91 3.94
CA GLY A 472 16.84 14.35 4.01
C GLY A 472 18.28 14.75 3.70
N SER A 473 18.61 16.02 3.96
CA SER A 473 19.93 16.58 3.62
C SER A 473 20.71 17.15 4.81
N ARG A 474 20.26 16.94 6.05
CA ARG A 474 20.92 17.50 7.25
C ARG A 474 22.13 16.67 7.68
N GLN A 475 23.30 17.30 7.63
CA GLN A 475 24.58 16.67 7.95
C GLN A 475 24.73 16.21 9.41
N GLU A 476 23.96 16.78 10.34
CA GLU A 476 24.00 16.45 11.77
C GLU A 476 23.56 15.01 12.05
N ILE A 477 22.58 14.50 11.28
CA ILE A 477 22.10 13.11 11.37
C ILE A 477 22.91 12.19 10.46
N ALA A 478 23.58 12.75 9.44
CA ALA A 478 24.29 11.98 8.44
C ALA A 478 25.47 11.13 8.97
N ARG A 479 25.83 11.27 10.25
CA ARG A 479 26.91 10.52 10.90
C ARG A 479 26.46 9.21 11.55
N GLU A 480 25.16 8.98 11.72
CA GLU A 480 24.61 7.81 12.41
C GLU A 480 23.43 7.21 11.62
N GLY A 481 23.69 6.16 10.82
CA GLY A 481 22.65 5.38 10.13
C GLY A 481 22.79 5.32 8.60
N PHE A 482 21.70 4.94 7.94
CA PHE A 482 21.54 4.92 6.49
C PHE A 482 20.89 6.23 6.05
N VAL A 483 21.59 7.01 5.24
CA VAL A 483 21.20 8.38 4.90
C VAL A 483 20.83 8.44 3.42
N MET A 484 19.55 8.67 3.16
CA MET A 484 18.99 8.91 1.84
C MET A 484 19.03 10.40 1.55
N ASN A 485 20.08 10.85 0.84
CA ASN A 485 20.27 12.24 0.48
C ASN A 485 19.21 12.67 -0.52
N CYS A 486 18.19 13.36 -0.04
CA CYS A 486 17.12 13.92 -0.86
C CYS A 486 16.64 15.23 -0.23
N SER A 487 16.02 16.08 -1.04
CA SER A 487 15.40 17.31 -0.57
C SER A 487 14.00 17.42 -1.17
N PRO A 488 13.04 16.61 -0.69
CA PRO A 488 11.67 16.65 -1.19
C PRO A 488 11.13 18.08 -1.12
N ARG A 489 10.52 18.57 -2.22
CA ARG A 489 9.95 19.92 -2.24
C ARG A 489 8.88 20.03 -1.15
N ARG A 490 8.98 21.10 -0.35
CA ARG A 490 8.07 21.33 0.78
C ARG A 490 6.67 21.67 0.28
N SER A 491 5.67 21.13 0.95
CA SER A 491 4.27 21.46 0.70
C SER A 491 3.41 21.20 1.95
N PRO A 492 2.21 21.82 2.07
CA PRO A 492 1.35 21.71 3.26
C PRO A 492 1.07 20.27 3.71
N LEU A 493 0.82 19.36 2.78
CA LEU A 493 0.54 17.95 2.99
C LEU A 493 1.77 17.06 2.84
N ARG A 494 2.96 17.62 2.57
CA ARG A 494 4.24 16.89 2.53
C ARG A 494 4.24 15.70 1.58
N ILE A 495 3.52 15.81 0.46
CA ILE A 495 3.29 14.70 -0.48
C ILE A 495 4.62 14.08 -0.93
N MET A 496 5.64 14.90 -1.19
CA MET A 496 6.96 14.42 -1.65
C MET A 496 7.79 13.75 -0.55
N GLU A 497 7.65 14.14 0.72
CA GLU A 497 8.34 13.45 1.83
C GLU A 497 7.73 12.06 2.05
N HIS A 498 6.40 11.95 2.10
CA HIS A 498 5.70 10.66 2.15
C HIS A 498 6.02 9.80 0.93
N MET A 499 6.12 10.41 -0.27
CA MET A 499 6.53 9.72 -1.49
C MET A 499 7.95 9.17 -1.37
N ALA A 500 8.89 9.94 -0.80
CA ALA A 500 10.26 9.50 -0.60
C ALA A 500 10.32 8.27 0.33
N VAL A 501 9.61 8.31 1.47
CA VAL A 501 9.53 7.19 2.42
C VAL A 501 8.96 5.95 1.72
N LYS A 502 7.87 6.12 0.96
CA LYS A 502 7.27 5.03 0.18
C LYS A 502 8.26 4.42 -0.83
N LEU A 503 8.93 5.22 -1.64
CA LEU A 503 9.84 4.73 -2.69
C LEU A 503 11.04 3.99 -2.08
N VAL A 504 11.61 4.54 -1.00
CA VAL A 504 12.73 3.93 -0.27
C VAL A 504 12.33 2.59 0.36
N LEU A 505 11.22 2.55 1.11
CA LEU A 505 10.78 1.32 1.77
C LEU A 505 10.37 0.24 0.78
N ASN A 506 9.67 0.59 -0.31
CA ASN A 506 9.30 -0.35 -1.35
C ASN A 506 10.53 -0.92 -2.08
N THR A 507 11.57 -0.10 -2.29
CA THR A 507 12.82 -0.54 -2.90
C THR A 507 13.57 -1.49 -1.98
N ILE A 508 13.66 -1.16 -0.69
CA ILE A 508 14.26 -2.01 0.35
C ILE A 508 13.54 -3.36 0.41
N SER A 509 12.22 -3.35 0.64
CA SER A 509 11.44 -4.57 0.84
C SER A 509 11.48 -5.48 -0.37
N THR A 510 11.41 -4.90 -1.58
CA THR A 510 11.51 -5.65 -2.83
C THR A 510 12.91 -6.22 -3.04
N GLY A 511 13.95 -5.40 -2.91
CA GLY A 511 15.34 -5.85 -3.09
C GLY A 511 15.75 -6.93 -2.09
N THR A 512 15.36 -6.79 -0.83
CA THR A 512 15.55 -7.84 0.19
C THR A 512 14.91 -9.15 -0.27
N MET A 513 13.66 -9.12 -0.72
CA MET A 513 12.93 -10.33 -1.09
C MET A 513 13.38 -10.95 -2.41
N VAL A 514 13.90 -10.15 -3.34
CA VAL A 514 14.63 -10.64 -4.52
C VAL A 514 15.84 -11.47 -4.07
N LEU A 515 16.65 -10.95 -3.15
CA LEU A 515 17.82 -11.66 -2.63
C LEU A 515 17.48 -12.85 -1.73
N MET A 516 16.30 -12.85 -1.10
CA MET A 516 15.75 -14.00 -0.37
C MET A 516 15.15 -15.07 -1.29
N GLY A 517 15.24 -14.91 -2.62
CA GLY A 517 14.74 -15.88 -3.59
C GLY A 517 13.22 -15.94 -3.73
N ARG A 518 12.50 -14.88 -3.30
CA ARG A 518 11.03 -14.77 -3.45
C ARG A 518 10.60 -14.28 -4.84
N VAL A 519 11.58 -13.89 -5.66
CA VAL A 519 11.38 -13.34 -7.01
C VAL A 519 12.23 -14.14 -7.99
N THR A 520 11.61 -14.53 -9.11
CA THR A 520 12.29 -15.17 -10.25
C THR A 520 12.12 -14.27 -11.46
N SER A 521 13.20 -13.90 -12.15
CA SER A 521 13.15 -12.82 -13.15
C SER A 521 12.64 -11.53 -12.48
N ASN A 522 11.48 -11.00 -12.87
CA ASN A 522 10.73 -9.93 -12.19
C ASN A 522 9.34 -10.37 -11.73
N TRP A 523 9.14 -11.68 -11.58
CA TRP A 523 7.89 -12.25 -11.12
C TRP A 523 7.96 -12.57 -9.64
N MET A 524 6.92 -12.19 -8.89
CA MET A 524 6.70 -12.71 -7.55
C MET A 524 6.34 -14.19 -7.67
N SER A 525 7.35 -15.09 -7.68
CA SER A 525 7.11 -16.52 -7.87
C SER A 525 6.66 -17.21 -6.57
N TRP A 526 6.88 -16.55 -5.42
CA TRP A 526 6.51 -17.05 -4.10
C TRP A 526 5.08 -16.64 -3.71
N VAL A 527 4.08 -17.25 -4.36
CA VAL A 527 2.66 -16.88 -4.24
C VAL A 527 1.87 -17.98 -3.53
N GLU A 528 0.97 -17.54 -2.63
CA GLU A 528 -0.10 -18.36 -2.07
C GLU A 528 -1.31 -18.21 -2.98
N VAL A 529 -1.98 -19.31 -3.32
CA VAL A 529 -3.14 -19.27 -4.23
C VAL A 529 -4.44 -19.26 -3.44
N SER A 530 -4.56 -18.30 -2.52
CA SER A 530 -5.66 -18.20 -1.54
C SER A 530 -7.00 -17.76 -2.13
N ASN A 531 -6.99 -17.14 -3.32
CA ASN A 531 -8.20 -16.75 -4.05
C ASN A 531 -8.07 -17.05 -5.55
N LYS A 532 -9.16 -16.83 -6.30
CA LYS A 532 -9.24 -17.15 -7.73
C LYS A 532 -8.29 -16.30 -8.59
N LYS A 533 -8.08 -15.03 -8.25
CA LYS A 533 -7.12 -14.13 -8.93
C LYS A 533 -5.67 -14.60 -8.72
N LEU A 534 -5.31 -14.94 -7.48
CA LEU A 534 -3.98 -15.44 -7.15
C LEU A 534 -3.73 -16.83 -7.76
N LYS A 535 -4.77 -17.65 -7.90
CA LYS A 535 -4.69 -18.92 -8.63
C LYS A 535 -4.39 -18.71 -10.12
N ASP A 536 -5.12 -17.85 -10.83
CA ASP A 536 -4.82 -17.47 -12.23
C ASP A 536 -3.37 -16.98 -12.35
N ARG A 537 -2.96 -16.06 -11.47
CA ARG A 537 -1.58 -15.55 -11.42
C ARG A 537 -0.58 -16.68 -11.24
N GLY A 538 -0.80 -17.59 -10.28
CA GLY A 538 0.06 -18.74 -10.05
C GLY A 538 0.22 -19.64 -11.28
N ILE A 539 -0.87 -19.88 -12.01
CA ILE A 539 -0.86 -20.67 -13.25
C ILE A 539 -0.05 -19.96 -14.34
N ARG A 540 -0.26 -18.65 -14.54
CA ARG A 540 0.51 -17.86 -15.52
C ARG A 540 2.00 -17.84 -15.19
N LEU A 541 2.34 -17.71 -13.91
CA LEU A 541 3.72 -17.75 -13.43
C LEU A 541 4.38 -19.09 -13.77
N ILE A 542 3.71 -20.21 -13.49
CA ILE A 542 4.22 -21.53 -13.84
C ILE A 542 4.39 -21.64 -15.36
N ALA A 543 3.37 -21.27 -16.13
CA ALA A 543 3.40 -21.33 -17.59
C ALA A 543 4.57 -20.52 -18.18
N GLU A 544 4.73 -19.27 -17.76
CA GLU A 544 5.77 -18.36 -18.24
C GLU A 544 7.18 -18.83 -17.83
N ILE A 545 7.36 -19.19 -16.55
CA ILE A 545 8.69 -19.56 -16.02
C ILE A 545 9.14 -20.91 -16.57
N THR A 546 8.23 -21.88 -16.72
CA THR A 546 8.54 -23.24 -17.20
C THR A 546 8.33 -23.42 -18.70
N ASN A 547 7.98 -22.36 -19.44
CA ASN A 547 7.71 -22.39 -20.88
C ASN A 547 6.66 -23.47 -21.28
N ARG A 548 5.58 -23.56 -20.50
CA ARG A 548 4.47 -24.52 -20.67
C ARG A 548 3.18 -23.80 -21.03
N SER A 549 2.22 -24.54 -21.58
CA SER A 549 0.88 -23.98 -21.82
C SER A 549 0.18 -23.65 -20.49
N TYR A 550 -0.69 -22.64 -20.51
CA TYR A 550 -1.54 -22.28 -19.36
C TYR A 550 -2.37 -23.47 -18.86
N GLU A 551 -2.88 -24.29 -19.78
CA GLU A 551 -3.66 -25.49 -19.45
C GLU A 551 -2.81 -26.51 -18.69
N ASP A 552 -1.64 -26.89 -19.21
CA ASP A 552 -0.72 -27.82 -18.51
C ASP A 552 -0.34 -27.24 -17.14
N ALA A 553 0.07 -25.97 -17.06
CA ALA A 553 0.39 -25.30 -15.81
C ALA A 553 -0.76 -25.33 -14.79
N CYS A 554 -2.02 -25.22 -15.25
CA CYS A 554 -3.20 -25.30 -14.40
C CYS A 554 -3.35 -26.68 -13.78
N TYR A 555 -3.17 -27.75 -14.58
CA TYR A 555 -3.18 -29.11 -14.07
C TYR A 555 -2.04 -29.34 -13.07
N ARG A 556 -0.81 -28.92 -13.40
CA ARG A 556 0.37 -29.08 -12.51
C ARG A 556 0.20 -28.38 -11.18
N LEU A 557 -0.32 -27.16 -11.17
CA LEU A 557 -0.59 -26.44 -9.92
C LEU A 557 -1.59 -27.19 -9.05
N HIS A 558 -2.68 -27.70 -9.63
CA HIS A 558 -3.70 -28.42 -8.85
C HIS A 558 -3.19 -29.77 -8.33
N GLU A 559 -2.34 -30.47 -9.09
CA GLU A 559 -1.62 -31.66 -8.60
C GLU A 559 -0.76 -31.30 -7.37
N SER A 560 0.05 -30.24 -7.49
CA SER A 560 0.89 -29.76 -6.38
C SER A 560 0.08 -29.29 -5.17
N LEU A 561 -1.10 -28.69 -5.36
CA LEU A 561 -2.01 -28.33 -4.26
C LEU A 561 -2.54 -29.57 -3.54
N GLU A 562 -2.91 -30.62 -4.26
CA GLU A 562 -3.37 -31.89 -3.69
C GLU A 562 -2.24 -32.57 -2.89
N GLU A 563 -1.01 -32.54 -3.39
CA GLU A 563 0.19 -33.04 -2.71
C GLU A 563 0.49 -32.26 -1.42
N LEU A 564 0.49 -30.92 -1.48
CA LEU A 564 0.81 -30.06 -0.34
C LEU A 564 -0.22 -30.14 0.80
N ARG A 565 -1.47 -30.54 0.54
CA ARG A 565 -2.46 -30.82 1.60
C ARG A 565 -2.01 -31.92 2.57
N GLN A 566 -1.10 -32.79 2.14
CA GLN A 566 -0.60 -33.92 2.93
C GLN A 566 0.74 -33.63 3.63
N VAL A 567 1.38 -32.49 3.33
CA VAL A 567 2.69 -32.13 3.87
C VAL A 567 2.52 -31.40 5.20
N GLN A 568 3.03 -32.00 6.29
CA GLN A 568 3.23 -31.26 7.54
C GLN A 568 4.56 -30.51 7.46
N ASN A 569 4.56 -29.18 7.55
CA ASN A 569 5.79 -28.40 7.65
C ASN A 569 6.16 -28.14 9.12
N PRO A 570 7.18 -28.83 9.67
CA PRO A 570 7.59 -28.65 11.06
C PRO A 570 8.24 -27.28 11.34
N HIS A 571 8.67 -26.53 10.31
CA HIS A 571 9.35 -25.23 10.46
C HIS A 571 8.41 -24.02 10.43
N GLY A 572 7.09 -24.23 10.28
CA GLY A 572 6.07 -23.18 10.38
C GLY A 572 6.00 -22.18 9.21
N GLU A 573 6.92 -22.26 8.24
CA GLU A 573 6.87 -21.47 7.02
C GLU A 573 5.94 -22.12 5.98
N ARG A 574 5.07 -21.33 5.33
CA ARG A 574 4.19 -21.89 4.29
C ARG A 574 4.98 -22.13 3.01
N ILE A 575 4.83 -23.33 2.44
CA ILE A 575 5.40 -23.68 1.14
C ILE A 575 4.54 -23.03 0.07
N SER A 576 5.13 -22.24 -0.84
CA SER A 576 4.41 -21.70 -2.00
C SER A 576 4.07 -22.84 -2.97
N PRO A 577 2.77 -23.07 -3.28
CA PRO A 577 2.39 -24.06 -4.29
C PRO A 577 2.97 -23.76 -5.67
N VAL A 578 3.08 -22.48 -6.03
CA VAL A 578 3.64 -22.03 -7.31
C VAL A 578 5.12 -22.39 -7.39
N GLN A 579 5.91 -22.02 -6.39
CA GLN A 579 7.34 -22.31 -6.37
C GLN A 579 7.62 -23.83 -6.31
N TYR A 580 6.84 -24.56 -5.51
CA TYR A 580 6.91 -26.02 -5.43
C TYR A 580 6.67 -26.66 -6.82
N THR A 581 5.64 -26.18 -7.52
CA THR A 581 5.33 -26.65 -8.89
C THR A 581 6.47 -26.33 -9.86
N ILE A 582 6.98 -25.09 -9.85
CA ILE A 582 8.09 -24.67 -10.73
C ILE A 582 9.33 -25.54 -10.48
N GLN A 583 9.72 -25.75 -9.22
CA GLN A 583 10.87 -26.59 -8.88
C GLN A 583 10.69 -28.02 -9.37
N LYS A 584 9.52 -28.63 -9.14
CA LYS A 584 9.21 -29.98 -9.61
C LYS A 584 9.36 -30.10 -11.13
N LEU A 585 8.82 -29.14 -11.87
CA LEU A 585 8.89 -29.14 -13.34
C LEU A 585 10.30 -28.91 -13.87
N MET A 586 11.06 -28.00 -13.27
CA MET A 586 12.44 -27.70 -13.67
C MET A 586 13.42 -28.82 -13.32
N HIS A 587 13.21 -29.56 -12.23
CA HIS A 587 14.06 -30.70 -11.86
C HIS A 587 13.87 -31.90 -12.79
N HIS A 588 12.66 -32.13 -13.32
CA HIS A 588 12.38 -33.22 -14.26
C HIS A 588 12.89 -32.99 -15.69
N GLU A 589 13.43 -31.81 -16.02
CA GLU A 589 14.01 -31.50 -17.34
C GLU A 589 15.55 -31.64 -17.39
N VAL A 590 16.18 -31.96 -16.25
CA VAL A 590 17.65 -32.15 -16.12
C VAL A 590 18.04 -33.64 -15.95
N GLU A 591 17.06 -34.53 -15.76
CA GLU A 591 17.18 -36.00 -15.87
C GLU A 591 16.71 -36.47 -17.25
#